data_AF-K0VLE1-F1
#
_entry.id   AF-K0VLE1-F1
#
_cell.length_a   1.000
_cell.length_b   1.000
_cell.length_c   1.000
_cell.angle_alpha   90.00
_cell.angle_beta   90.00
_cell.angle_gamma   90.00
#
_symmetry.space_group_name_H-M   'P 1'
#
loop_
_entity.id
_entity.type
_entity.pdbx_description
1 polymer ?
#
loop_
_entity_poly.entity_id
_entity_poly.type
_entity_poly.pdbx_seq_one_letter_code
_entity_poly.pdbx_strand_id
1 'polypeptide(L)'
;MIYTTQEQREQRFTDWWKNYGKPWAEVRTAAGNTCWTDDIEERRALFMRRYQRPEPPKSLPSVSLATIRGKHRRWVPVTVREQSAA
;
A
#
# COMPACT_ATOMS: atom_id res chain seq x y z
N MET A 1 15.60 -8.42 12.46
CA MET A 1 15.18 -8.29 11.06
C MET A 1 14.69 -9.66 10.61
N ILE A 2 13.41 -9.83 10.28
CA ILE A 2 12.91 -11.14 9.83
C ILE A 2 13.35 -11.29 8.37
N TYR A 3 14.50 -11.93 8.15
CA TYR A 3 14.96 -12.29 6.81
C TYR A 3 14.04 -13.40 6.29
N THR A 4 12.96 -13.02 5.62
CA THR A 4 12.14 -13.99 4.87
C THR A 4 13.00 -14.50 3.73
N THR A 5 13.22 -15.81 3.66
CA THR A 5 14.02 -16.46 2.58
C THR A 5 13.32 -16.29 1.24
N GLN A 6 14.04 -16.46 0.12
CA GLN A 6 13.41 -16.39 -1.21
C GLN A 6 12.26 -17.39 -1.33
N GLU A 7 12.47 -18.63 -0.90
CA GLU A 7 11.45 -19.69 -0.88
C GLU A 7 10.20 -19.28 -0.08
N GLN A 8 10.36 -18.66 1.10
CA GLN A 8 9.22 -18.18 1.89
C GLN A 8 8.47 -17.04 1.19
N ARG A 9 9.15 -16.20 0.40
CA ARG A 9 8.50 -15.14 -0.39
C ARG A 9 7.72 -15.74 -1.55
N GLU A 10 8.25 -16.78 -2.20
CA GLU A 10 7.55 -17.54 -3.24
C GLU A 10 6.29 -18.20 -2.69
N GLN A 11 6.40 -18.86 -1.54
CA GLN A 11 5.24 -19.47 -0.89
C GLN A 11 4.17 -18.43 -0.56
N ARG A 12 4.56 -17.26 -0.04
CA ARG A 12 3.63 -16.15 0.22
C ARG A 12 2.97 -15.62 -1.04
N PHE A 13 3.69 -15.59 -2.17
CA PHE A 13 3.08 -15.23 -3.45
C PHE A 13 2.04 -16.27 -3.86
N THR A 14 2.36 -17.55 -3.79
CA THR A 14 1.44 -18.65 -4.12
C THR A 14 0.17 -18.58 -3.26
N ASP A 15 0.32 -18.40 -1.95
CA ASP A 15 -0.81 -18.29 -1.03
C ASP A 15 -1.66 -17.05 -1.32
N TRP A 16 -1.01 -15.91 -1.59
CA TRP A 16 -1.70 -14.67 -1.93
C TRP A 16 -2.45 -14.80 -3.28
N TRP A 17 -1.82 -15.39 -4.29
CA TRP A 17 -2.40 -15.57 -5.61
C TRP A 17 -3.63 -16.48 -5.54
N LYS A 18 -3.51 -17.61 -4.83
CA LYS A 18 -4.60 -18.55 -4.63
C LYS A 18 -5.79 -17.93 -3.89
N ASN A 19 -5.53 -17.22 -2.80
CA ASN A 19 -6.59 -16.73 -1.92
C ASN A 19 -7.19 -15.39 -2.36
N TYR A 20 -6.43 -14.55 -3.06
CA TYR A 20 -6.85 -13.18 -3.38
C TYR A 20 -6.63 -12.81 -4.84
N GLY A 21 -5.44 -13.08 -5.38
CA GLY A 21 -5.06 -12.58 -6.69
C GLY A 21 -5.90 -13.14 -7.84
N LYS A 22 -6.03 -14.47 -7.92
CA LYS A 22 -6.78 -15.17 -8.97
C LYS A 22 -8.28 -14.86 -8.92
N PRO A 23 -8.98 -14.99 -7.77
CA PRO A 23 -10.41 -14.65 -7.71
C PRO A 23 -10.69 -13.20 -8.12
N TRP A 24 -9.84 -12.26 -7.70
CA TRP A 24 -10.01 -10.85 -8.08
C TRP A 24 -9.81 -10.61 -9.58
N ALA A 25 -8.83 -11.28 -10.19
CA ALA A 25 -8.59 -11.19 -11.62
C ALA A 25 -9.80 -11.73 -12.42
N GLU A 26 -10.34 -12.88 -12.00
CA GLU A 26 -11.54 -13.48 -12.62
C GLU A 26 -12.75 -12.53 -12.55
N VAL A 27 -13.00 -11.92 -11.38
CA VAL A 27 -14.10 -10.95 -11.21
C VAL A 27 -13.91 -9.72 -12.10
N ARG A 28 -12.69 -9.20 -12.23
CA ARG A 28 -12.40 -8.04 -13.09
C ARG A 28 -12.64 -8.35 -14.56
N THR A 29 -12.16 -9.50 -15.03
CA THR A 29 -12.37 -9.97 -16.42
C THR A 29 -13.85 -10.21 -16.69
N ALA A 30 -14.58 -10.83 -15.76
CA ALA A 30 -16.03 -11.06 -15.88
C ALA A 30 -16.83 -9.74 -15.95
N ALA A 31 -16.38 -8.71 -15.25
CA ALA A 31 -16.95 -7.37 -15.31
C ALA A 31 -16.53 -6.56 -16.56
N GLY A 32 -15.85 -7.18 -17.53
CA GLY A 32 -15.36 -6.51 -18.75
C GLY A 32 -14.24 -5.50 -18.51
N ASN A 33 -13.62 -5.51 -17.32
CA ASN A 33 -12.50 -4.62 -17.02
C ASN A 33 -11.17 -5.26 -17.42
N THR A 34 -10.29 -4.45 -17.99
CA THR A 34 -8.91 -4.87 -18.25
C THR A 34 -8.12 -4.89 -16.94
N CYS A 35 -7.54 -6.04 -16.60
CA CYS A 35 -6.52 -6.10 -15.55
C CYS A 35 -5.30 -5.29 -15.97
N TRP A 36 -4.55 -4.73 -15.01
CA TRP A 36 -3.29 -4.05 -15.32
C TRP A 36 -2.33 -4.97 -16.09
N THR A 37 -2.28 -6.24 -15.70
CA THR A 37 -1.52 -7.30 -16.35
C THR A 37 -2.28 -8.62 -16.27
N ASP A 38 -2.21 -9.44 -17.29
CA ASP A 38 -2.73 -10.82 -17.36
C ASP A 38 -1.61 -11.86 -17.19
N ASP A 39 -0.34 -11.46 -17.27
CA ASP A 39 0.81 -12.32 -17.05
C ASP A 39 1.04 -12.62 -15.56
N ILE A 40 1.14 -13.91 -15.24
CA ILE A 40 1.42 -14.37 -13.89
C ILE A 40 2.84 -14.05 -13.44
N GLU A 41 3.82 -14.08 -14.35
CA GLU A 41 5.22 -13.79 -14.01
C GLU A 41 5.42 -12.31 -13.73
N GLU A 42 4.78 -11.42 -14.50
CA GLU A 42 4.77 -9.99 -14.18
C GLU A 42 4.14 -9.72 -12.80
N ARG A 43 3.01 -10.38 -12.49
CA ARG A 43 2.36 -10.26 -11.16
C ARG A 43 3.27 -10.76 -10.04
N ARG A 44 3.98 -11.85 -10.27
CA ARG A 44 4.97 -12.40 -9.34
C ARG A 44 6.13 -11.42 -9.13
N ALA A 45 6.69 -10.86 -10.19
CA ALA A 45 7.75 -9.86 -10.11
C ALA A 45 7.32 -8.62 -9.32
N LEU A 46 6.11 -8.10 -9.56
CA LEU A 46 5.55 -6.97 -8.81
C LEU A 46 5.32 -7.30 -7.33
N PHE A 47 4.88 -8.52 -7.02
CA PHE A 47 4.74 -8.98 -5.63
C PHE A 47 6.10 -9.00 -4.93
N MET A 48 7.13 -9.53 -5.60
CA MET A 48 8.48 -9.64 -5.06
C MET A 48 9.17 -8.29 -4.81
N ARG A 49 8.83 -7.24 -5.58
CA ARG A 49 9.33 -5.88 -5.36
C ARG A 49 9.08 -5.34 -3.95
N ARG A 50 8.05 -5.83 -3.23
CA ARG A 50 7.76 -5.43 -1.84
C ARG A 50 8.92 -5.72 -0.88
N TYR A 51 9.76 -6.70 -1.21
CA TYR A 51 10.92 -7.09 -0.41
C TYR A 51 12.20 -6.32 -0.78
N GLN A 52 12.19 -5.56 -1.87
CA GLN A 52 13.39 -4.88 -2.39
C GLN A 52 13.69 -3.55 -1.70
N ARG A 53 12.94 -3.16 -0.64
CA ARG A 53 13.01 -1.91 0.14
C ARG A 53 14.28 -1.08 -0.12
N PRO A 54 14.30 -0.26 -1.19
CA PRO A 54 15.44 0.59 -1.45
C PRO A 54 15.49 1.68 -0.38
N GLU A 55 16.68 2.23 -0.16
CA GLU A 55 16.79 3.42 0.69
C GLU A 55 15.97 4.57 0.10
N PRO A 56 15.33 5.39 0.95
CA PRO A 56 14.65 6.57 0.47
C PRO A 56 15.64 7.51 -0.25
N PRO A 57 15.22 8.20 -1.32
CA PRO A 57 16.04 9.20 -1.98
C PRO A 57 16.63 10.22 -1.00
N LYS A 58 17.92 10.55 -1.16
CA LYS A 58 18.65 11.48 -0.27
C LYS A 58 18.06 12.89 -0.20
N SER A 59 17.29 13.28 -1.21
CA SER A 59 16.62 14.59 -1.28
C SER A 59 15.31 14.65 -0.49
N LEU A 60 14.78 13.53 0.00
CA LEU A 60 13.57 13.54 0.81
C LEU A 60 13.87 14.06 2.21
N PRO A 61 13.10 15.04 2.71
CA PRO A 61 13.24 15.49 4.09
C PRO A 61 12.94 14.33 5.03
N SER A 62 13.73 14.19 6.09
CA SER A 62 13.45 13.24 7.17
C SER A 62 12.22 13.71 7.93
N VAL A 63 11.04 13.28 7.48
CA VAL A 63 9.77 13.62 8.12
C VAL A 63 9.52 12.63 9.24
N SER A 64 9.39 13.12 10.47
CA SER A 64 9.06 12.24 11.60
C SER A 64 7.68 11.58 11.40
N LEU A 65 7.50 10.36 11.91
CA LEU A 65 6.17 9.72 11.93
C LEU A 65 5.12 10.59 12.63
N ALA A 66 5.52 11.41 13.63
CA ALA A 66 4.62 12.34 14.30
C ALA A 66 4.15 13.46 13.35
N THR A 67 5.02 13.92 12.46
CA THR A 67 4.69 14.90 11.42
C THR A 67 3.74 14.31 10.38
N ILE A 68 4.03 13.11 9.87
CA ILE A 68 3.17 12.42 8.88
C ILE A 68 1.78 12.14 9.45
N ARG A 69 1.69 11.72 10.72
CA ARG A 69 0.42 11.46 11.42
C ARG A 69 -0.33 12.73 11.81
N GLY A 70 0.19 13.92 11.51
CA GLY A 70 -0.46 15.18 11.80
C GLY A 70 -0.56 15.49 13.30
N LYS A 71 0.28 14.89 14.17
CA LYS A 71 0.23 15.11 15.64
C LYS A 71 0.48 16.58 16.06
N HIS A 72 0.98 17.41 15.15
CA HIS A 72 1.19 18.85 15.34
C HIS A 72 -0.05 19.69 14.97
N ARG A 73 -0.98 19.14 14.17
CA ARG A 73 -2.25 19.79 13.84
C ARG A 73 -3.28 19.37 14.90
N ARG A 74 -3.42 20.16 15.97
CA ARG A 74 -4.70 20.15 16.69
C ARG A 74 -5.73 20.62 15.68
N TRP A 75 -6.58 19.71 15.23
CA TRP A 75 -7.71 20.05 14.40
C TRP A 75 -8.61 20.96 15.24
N VAL A 76 -8.64 22.26 14.92
CA VAL A 76 -9.57 23.20 15.52
C VAL A 76 -10.75 23.28 14.57
N PRO A 77 -11.94 22.76 14.93
CA PRO A 77 -13.13 22.94 14.12
C PRO A 77 -13.40 24.44 13.91
N VAL A 78 -13.74 24.83 12.69
CA VAL A 78 -14.05 26.21 12.29
C VAL A 78 -15.36 26.74 12.94
N THR A 79 -16.05 25.93 13.74
CA THR A 79 -17.42 26.21 14.21
C THR A 79 -17.52 27.06 15.49
N VAL A 80 -16.42 27.55 16.08
CA VAL A 80 -16.47 28.28 17.37
C VAL A 80 -16.45 29.82 17.21
N ARG A 81 -16.69 30.37 16.00
CA ARG A 81 -16.62 31.83 15.78
C ARG A 81 -17.96 32.59 15.72
N GLU A 82 -19.11 31.94 15.88
CA GLU A 82 -20.42 32.61 15.69
C GLU A 82 -21.43 32.49 16.85
N GLN A 83 -21.00 32.30 18.10
CA GLN A 83 -21.94 32.29 19.25
C GLN A 83 -21.49 33.11 20.47
N SER A 84 -20.71 34.17 20.26
CA SER A 84 -20.37 35.13 21.33
C SER A 84 -20.58 36.58 20.91
N ALA A 85 -21.65 36.81 20.14
CA ALA A 85 -22.23 38.13 19.93
C ALA A 85 -23.77 38.02 20.03
N ALA A 86 -24.27 37.87 21.24
CA ALA A 86 -25.66 38.13 21.62
C ALA A 86 -25.66 38.68 23.05
#